data_AF-A0A2U1JRP0-F1
#
_entry.id   AF-A0A2U1JRP0-F1
#
_cell.length_a   1.000
_cell.length_b   1.000
_cell.length_c   1.000
_cell.angle_alpha   90.00
_cell.angle_beta   90.00
_cell.angle_gamma   90.00
#
_symmetry.space_group_name_H-M   'P 1'
#
loop_
_entity.id
_entity.type
_entity.pdbx_description
1 polymer ?
#
loop_
_entity_poly.entity_id
_entity_poly.type
_entity_poly.pdbx_seq_one_letter_code
_entity_poly.pdbx_strand_id
1 'polypeptide(L)'
;MDFSLTDEQKTYQKMVREFAQKEVAPYVTECDREEKPYPVHITKKMGELGMLGGVIPEKYGGSDMDFTTLLLVLRKWQKHV
;
A
#
# COMPACT_ATOMS: atom_id res chain seq x y z
N MET A 1 -6.44 -26.16 10.50
CA MET A 1 -6.58 -24.72 10.19
C MET A 1 -5.61 -24.41 9.07
N ASP A 2 -6.09 -23.80 7.99
CA ASP A 2 -5.25 -23.33 6.89
C ASP A 2 -4.93 -21.84 7.14
N PHE A 3 -3.64 -21.48 7.06
CA PHE A 3 -3.13 -20.12 7.24
C PHE A 3 -2.56 -19.56 5.94
N SER A 4 -2.81 -20.23 4.82
CA SER A 4 -2.44 -19.74 3.50
C SER A 4 -3.21 -18.47 3.16
N LEU A 5 -2.57 -17.60 2.40
CA LEU A 5 -3.19 -16.37 1.92
C LEU A 5 -4.25 -16.69 0.87
N THR A 6 -5.35 -15.96 0.90
CA THR A 6 -6.33 -15.98 -0.20
C THR A 6 -5.70 -15.42 -1.47
N ASP A 7 -6.26 -15.76 -2.64
CA ASP A 7 -5.73 -15.27 -3.91
C ASP A 7 -5.89 -13.75 -4.06
N GLU A 8 -6.93 -13.18 -3.44
CA GLU A 8 -7.11 -11.74 -3.32
C GLU A 8 -6.00 -11.09 -2.47
N GLN A 9 -5.70 -11.64 -1.29
CA GLN A 9 -4.60 -11.18 -0.45
C GLN A 9 -3.24 -11.25 -1.16
N LYS A 10 -2.98 -12.31 -1.91
CA LYS A 10 -1.76 -12.44 -2.72
C LYS A 10 -1.69 -11.36 -3.81
N THR A 11 -2.82 -11.08 -4.45
CA THR A 11 -2.92 -10.05 -5.50
C THR A 11 -2.62 -8.67 -4.94
N TYR A 12 -3.25 -8.31 -3.81
CA TYR A 12 -2.95 -7.06 -3.10
C TYR A 12 -1.48 -6.98 -2.69
N GLN A 13 -0.90 -8.03 -2.11
CA GLN A 13 0.53 -8.02 -1.76
C GLN A 13 1.44 -7.77 -2.96
N LYS A 14 1.12 -8.34 -4.12
CA LYS A 14 1.90 -8.13 -5.34
C LYS A 14 1.81 -6.69 -5.81
N MET A 15 0.60 -6.11 -5.88
CA MET A 15 0.39 -4.72 -6.27
C MET A 15 1.14 -3.75 -5.35
N VAL A 16 1.04 -3.97 -4.03
CA VAL A 16 1.70 -3.15 -3.00
C VAL A 16 3.22 -3.18 -3.17
N ARG A 17 3.78 -4.37 -3.40
CA ARG A 17 5.21 -4.54 -3.63
C ARG A 17 5.68 -3.82 -4.88
N GLU A 18 4.97 -3.97 -6.00
CA GLU A 18 5.34 -3.32 -7.25
C GLU A 18 5.28 -1.81 -7.15
N PHE A 19 4.26 -1.27 -6.49
CA PHE A 19 4.13 0.17 -6.25
C PHE A 19 5.27 0.69 -5.36
N ALA A 20 5.53 0.03 -4.22
CA ALA A 20 6.61 0.41 -3.31
C ALA A 20 7.98 0.42 -4.01
N GLN A 21 8.28 -0.60 -4.80
CA GLN A 21 9.59 -0.70 -5.47
C GLN A 21 9.76 0.27 -6.64
N LYS A 22 8.72 0.50 -7.45
CA LYS A 22 8.83 1.32 -8.66
C LYS A 22 8.64 2.81 -8.39
N GLU A 23 7.72 3.15 -7.50
CA GLU A 23 7.22 4.51 -7.35
C GLU A 23 7.67 5.15 -6.04
N VAL A 24 7.93 4.37 -4.99
CA VAL A 24 8.23 4.90 -3.66
C VAL A 24 9.73 4.84 -3.35
N ALA A 25 10.35 3.67 -3.54
CA ALA A 25 11.76 3.42 -3.22
C ALA A 25 12.75 4.45 -3.82
N PRO A 26 12.57 4.98 -5.06
CA PRO A 26 13.47 6.01 -5.60
C PRO A 26 13.45 7.31 -4.79
N TYR A 27 12.32 7.63 -4.17
CA TYR A 27 12.11 8.90 -3.47
C TYR A 27 12.33 8.80 -1.97
N VAL A 28 12.15 7.62 -1.35
CA VAL A 28 12.30 7.42 0.10
C VAL A 28 13.65 7.90 0.59
N THR A 29 14.74 7.43 -0.03
CA THR A 29 16.10 7.74 0.43
C THR A 29 16.42 9.23 0.32
N GLU A 30 15.94 9.90 -0.74
CA GLU A 30 16.15 11.34 -0.92
C GLU A 30 15.26 12.16 0.03
N CYS A 31 13.98 11.80 0.15
CA CYS A 31 13.04 12.49 1.04
C CYS A 31 13.45 12.38 2.50
N ASP A 32 13.91 11.20 2.94
CA ASP A 32 14.39 10.95 4.29
C ASP A 32 15.70 11.71 4.57
N ARG A 33 16.67 11.68 3.64
CA ARG A 33 17.95 12.40 3.80
C ARG A 33 17.79 13.91 3.83
N GLU A 34 16.86 14.46 3.05
CA GLU A 34 16.70 15.90 2.86
C GLU A 34 15.53 16.49 3.66
N GLU A 35 14.89 15.69 4.52
CA GLU A 35 13.69 16.04 5.30
C GLU A 35 12.59 16.68 4.42
N LYS A 36 12.46 16.19 3.18
CA LYS A 36 11.51 16.72 2.20
C LYS A 36 10.18 15.97 2.27
N PRO A 37 9.06 16.66 2.04
CA PRO A 37 7.77 16.00 1.95
C PRO A 37 7.75 15.04 0.74
N TYR A 38 7.08 13.90 0.92
CA TYR A 38 6.85 12.97 -0.19
C TYR A 38 6.12 13.67 -1.33
N PRO A 39 6.51 13.40 -2.60
CA PRO A 39 5.83 13.98 -3.74
C PRO A 39 4.33 13.67 -3.75
N VAL A 40 3.51 14.73 -3.92
CA VAL A 40 2.04 14.65 -3.88
C VAL A 40 1.47 13.62 -4.87
N HIS A 41 2.14 13.41 -6.01
CA HIS A 41 1.71 12.44 -7.01
C HIS A 41 1.79 10.98 -6.50
N ILE A 42 2.78 10.65 -5.64
CA ILE A 42 2.91 9.33 -5.03
C ILE A 42 1.77 9.13 -4.03
N THR A 43 1.54 10.10 -3.16
CA THR A 43 0.46 10.04 -2.16
C THR A 43 -0.92 9.93 -2.82
N LYS A 44 -1.15 10.65 -3.93
CA LYS A 44 -2.39 10.54 -4.69
C LYS A 44 -2.58 9.15 -5.28
N LYS A 45 -1.53 8.58 -5.88
CA LYS A 45 -1.54 7.23 -6.46
C LYS A 45 -1.73 6.14 -5.39
N MET A 46 -1.19 6.34 -4.18
CA MET A 46 -1.51 5.47 -3.03
C MET A 46 -3.00 5.51 -2.65
N GLY A 47 -3.62 6.68 -2.72
CA GLY A 47 -5.07 6.83 -2.51
C GLY A 47 -5.90 6.11 -3.56
N GLU A 48 -5.55 6.25 -4.84
CA GLU A 48 -6.22 5.57 -5.96
C GLU A 48 -6.09 4.04 -5.89
N LEU A 49 -4.99 3.53 -5.33
CA LEU A 49 -4.79 2.10 -5.07
C LEU A 49 -5.52 1.58 -3.83
N GLY A 50 -6.29 2.43 -3.14
CA GLY A 50 -7.02 2.03 -1.94
C GLY A 50 -6.16 1.85 -0.69
N MET A 51 -4.87 2.18 -0.74
CA MET A 51 -3.96 1.95 0.39
C MET A 51 -4.24 2.89 1.57
N LEU A 52 -4.77 4.08 1.30
CA LEU A 52 -5.10 5.08 2.33
C LEU A 52 -6.50 4.89 2.92
N GLY A 53 -7.35 4.06 2.31
CA GLY A 53 -8.75 3.89 2.66
C GLY A 53 -9.26 2.46 2.52
N GLY A 54 -8.37 1.45 2.65
CA GLY A 54 -8.68 0.06 2.29
C GLY A 54 -9.95 -0.47 2.94
N VAL A 55 -10.13 -0.22 4.25
CA VAL A 55 -11.29 -0.66 5.05
C VAL A 55 -12.54 0.22 4.88
N ILE A 56 -12.45 1.30 4.11
CA ILE A 56 -13.60 2.17 3.84
C ILE A 56 -14.45 1.50 2.76
N PRO A 57 -15.79 1.46 2.90
CA PRO A 57 -16.67 0.94 1.87
C PRO A 57 -16.48 1.65 0.53
N GLU A 58 -16.63 0.93 -0.59
CA GLU A 58 -16.49 1.49 -1.95
C GLU A 58 -17.39 2.72 -2.19
N LYS A 59 -18.58 2.75 -1.59
CA LYS A 59 -19.53 3.89 -1.66
C LYS A 59 -18.94 5.21 -1.15
N TYR A 60 -17.85 5.17 -0.40
CA TYR A 60 -17.13 6.34 0.11
C TYR A 60 -15.72 6.48 -0.50
N GLY A 61 -15.41 5.73 -1.56
CA GLY A 61 -14.12 5.78 -2.24
C GLY A 61 -13.02 4.93 -1.61
N GLY A 62 -13.37 3.95 -0.77
CA GLY A 62 -12.42 2.94 -0.28
C GLY A 62 -12.46 1.64 -1.09
N SER A 63 -11.84 0.57 -0.56
CA SER A 63 -11.69 -0.71 -1.25
C SER A 63 -12.39 -1.88 -0.57
N ASP A 64 -13.25 -1.59 0.42
CA ASP A 64 -14.03 -2.57 1.22
C ASP A 64 -13.20 -3.79 1.69
N MET A 65 -11.93 -3.53 1.98
CA MET A 65 -10.92 -4.53 2.28
C MET A 65 -11.06 -4.97 3.72
N ASP A 66 -10.96 -6.28 3.97
CA ASP A 66 -10.97 -6.78 5.35
C ASP A 66 -9.71 -6.34 6.13
N PHE A 67 -9.82 -6.27 7.46
CA PHE A 67 -8.73 -5.83 8.33
C PHE A 67 -7.49 -6.74 8.24
N THR A 68 -7.66 -8.03 7.97
CA THR A 68 -6.56 -8.99 7.85
C THR A 68 -5.69 -8.67 6.63
N THR A 69 -6.33 -8.38 5.52
CA THR A 69 -5.72 -7.99 4.25
C THR A 69 -5.07 -6.63 4.39
N LEU A 70 -5.72 -5.66 5.04
CA LEU A 70 -5.09 -4.37 5.38
C LEU A 70 -3.79 -4.57 6.19
N LEU A 71 -3.82 -5.39 7.25
CA LEU A 71 -2.64 -5.66 8.07
C LEU A 71 -1.52 -6.35 7.28
N LEU A 72 -1.87 -7.29 6.40
CA LEU A 72 -0.91 -7.95 5.52
C LEU A 72 -0.25 -6.98 4.55
N VAL A 73 -1.03 -6.06 3.98
CA VAL A 73 -0.57 -5.00 3.08
C VAL A 73 0.37 -4.05 3.82
N LEU A 74 -0.03 -3.54 4.99
CA LEU A 74 0.80 -2.65 5.82
C LEU A 74 2.13 -3.31 6.23
N ARG A 75 2.07 -4.58 6.64
CA ARG A 75 3.28 -5.35 6.98
C ARG A 75 4.22 -5.50 5.77
N LYS A 76 3.68 -5.65 4.56
CA LYS A 76 4.48 -5.72 3.34
C LYS A 76 5.06 -4.37 2.97
N TRP A 77 4.30 -3.30 3.13
CA TRP A 77 4.73 -1.93 2.92
C TRP A 77 6.00 -1.60 3.71
N GLN A 78 5.98 -1.86 5.03
CA GLN A 78 7.12 -1.60 5.91
C GLN A 78 8.42 -2.33 5.50
N LYS A 79 8.33 -3.41 4.72
CA LYS A 79 9.52 -4.18 4.28
C LYS A 79 10.14 -3.70 2.97
N HIS A 80 9.43 -2.88 2.20
CA HIS A 80 9.84 -2.51 0.83
C HIS A 80 9.93 -0.99 0.62
N VAL A 81 9.73 -0.23 1.68
CA VAL A 81 9.92 1.22 1.76
C VAL A 81 11.13 1.45 2.65
#